data_AF-A0A6I9Z0Q7-F1
#
_entry.id   AF-A0A6I9Z0Q7-F1
#
_cell.length_a   1.000
_cell.length_b   1.000
_cell.length_c   1.000
_cell.angle_alpha   90.00
_cell.angle_beta   90.00
_cell.angle_gamma   90.00
#
_symmetry.space_group_name_H-M   'P 1'
#
loop_
_entity.id
_entity.type
_entity.pdbx_description
1 polymer ?
#
loop_
_entity_poly.entity_id
_entity_poly.type
_entity_poly.pdbx_seq_one_letter_code
_entity_poly.pdbx_strand_id
1 'polypeptide(L)'
;MNEYLAESFLNSGIVLVLVPPPCVFPFFYHGKVYNSCTENASKNHPWCATTANYDHSKQWKYYVSKEYGGNSGGKQCAFPFTYKKRTYYSCTNEDAEIGRFWCATTGSYDKDKQWSYCADTSKITFGGPRPSVFDRTKSRSSSELKCLECLLDKIKVHLNIKTTFFFIFIFPISTEYEGNSKGKSCVFPFIYNGKTFTSCTNQNSEDGRFWCSVTRNYDKHRQWSYCADTRL
;
A
#
# COMPACT_ATOMS: atom_id res chain seq x y z
N MET A 1 23.86 -6.65 26.17
CA MET A 1 23.58 -5.44 26.98
C MET A 1 24.32 -4.29 26.33
N ASN A 2 23.71 -3.10 26.39
CA ASN A 2 24.07 -1.80 25.80
C ASN A 2 23.37 -1.52 24.46
N GLU A 3 22.70 -0.39 24.24
CA GLU A 3 22.33 0.76 25.09
C GLU A 3 21.33 1.55 24.23
N TYR A 4 20.04 1.47 24.56
CA TYR A 4 19.05 2.45 24.06
C TYR A 4 18.53 3.20 25.27
N LEU A 5 19.43 3.88 25.97
CA LEU A 5 19.09 4.97 26.88
C LEU A 5 19.51 6.27 26.20
N ALA A 6 18.53 6.96 25.64
CA ALA A 6 18.58 8.41 25.50
C ALA A 6 17.39 8.97 26.29
N GLU A 7 17.59 9.23 27.58
CA GLU A 7 16.83 10.25 28.31
C GLU A 7 17.43 11.61 27.90
N SER A 8 16.69 12.63 27.46
CA SER A 8 15.82 13.43 28.33
C SER A 8 15.10 14.57 27.55
N PHE A 9 13.84 14.80 27.96
CA PHE A 9 12.98 16.00 27.97
C PHE A 9 12.89 17.02 26.81
N LEU A 10 11.65 17.23 26.32
CA LEU A 10 10.94 18.52 26.40
C LEU A 10 9.40 18.34 26.30
N ASN A 11 8.74 18.34 27.45
CA ASN A 11 7.49 19.03 27.82
C ASN A 11 6.43 19.42 26.75
N SER A 12 5.96 18.51 25.88
CA SER A 12 4.73 18.73 25.08
C SER A 12 4.09 17.45 24.55
N GLY A 13 3.72 16.51 25.44
CA GLY A 13 2.59 15.57 25.30
C GLY A 13 2.38 14.74 24.01
N ILE A 14 3.25 14.80 23.02
CA ILE A 14 3.17 14.05 21.77
C ILE A 14 4.26 13.01 21.82
N VAL A 15 3.88 11.79 22.18
CA VAL A 15 4.73 10.62 22.02
C VAL A 15 4.81 10.32 20.52
N LEU A 16 5.72 10.98 19.80
CA LEU A 16 6.19 10.47 18.52
C LEU A 16 7.08 9.27 18.82
N VAL A 17 6.47 8.11 19.04
CA VAL A 17 7.20 6.84 18.99
C VAL A 17 7.86 6.79 17.61
N LEU A 18 9.19 6.80 17.57
CA LEU A 18 9.97 6.55 16.35
C LEU A 18 9.78 5.09 15.93
N VAL A 19 8.56 4.71 15.54
CA VAL A 19 8.31 3.43 14.89
C VAL A 19 8.82 3.60 13.46
N PRO A 20 9.90 2.91 13.07
CA PRO A 20 10.38 3.02 11.71
C PRO A 20 9.28 2.50 10.77
N PRO A 21 8.96 3.23 9.68
CA PRO A 21 7.97 2.78 8.70
C PRO A 21 8.34 1.40 8.12
N PRO A 22 7.38 0.67 7.51
CA PRO A 22 7.68 -0.63 6.92
C PRO A 22 8.77 -0.53 5.86
N CYS A 23 9.46 -1.64 5.60
CA CYS A 23 10.37 -1.73 4.46
C CYS A 23 9.61 -1.40 3.19
N VAL A 24 10.22 -0.63 2.29
CA VAL A 24 9.57 -0.30 1.03
C VAL A 24 10.40 -0.80 -0.14
N PHE A 25 9.88 -1.81 -0.81
CA PHE A 25 10.53 -2.47 -1.94
C PHE A 25 9.85 -2.09 -3.25
N PRO A 26 10.60 -1.93 -4.36
CA PRO A 26 12.05 -1.80 -4.38
C PRO A 26 12.52 -0.50 -3.70
N PHE A 27 13.77 -0.48 -3.22
CA PHE A 27 14.44 0.76 -2.81
C PHE A 27 15.80 0.94 -3.49
N PHE A 28 16.19 2.20 -3.67
CA PHE A 28 17.47 2.60 -4.24
C PHE A 28 18.51 2.85 -3.14
N TYR A 29 19.68 2.23 -3.27
CA TYR A 29 20.82 2.37 -2.37
C TYR A 29 22.14 2.27 -3.14
N HIS A 30 22.97 3.31 -3.07
CA HIS A 30 24.28 3.40 -3.73
C HIS A 30 24.25 3.01 -5.21
N GLY A 31 23.33 3.58 -5.99
CA GLY A 31 23.26 3.29 -7.42
C GLY A 31 22.60 1.97 -7.79
N LYS A 32 22.13 1.18 -6.82
CA LYS A 32 21.53 -0.15 -7.02
C LYS A 32 20.12 -0.22 -6.48
N VAL A 33 19.29 -1.02 -7.13
CA VAL A 33 17.90 -1.28 -6.73
C VAL A 33 17.83 -2.61 -5.98
N TYR A 34 17.19 -2.61 -4.81
CA TYR A 34 17.02 -3.78 -3.95
C TYR A 34 15.54 -4.13 -3.81
N ASN A 35 15.18 -5.37 -4.13
CA ASN A 35 13.84 -5.94 -3.99
C ASN A 35 13.64 -6.71 -2.67
N SER A 36 14.69 -6.78 -1.86
CA SER A 36 14.75 -7.47 -0.58
C SER A 36 15.74 -6.76 0.33
N CYS A 37 15.82 -7.18 1.58
CA CYS A 37 16.82 -6.66 2.50
C CYS A 37 18.24 -6.99 2.04
N THR A 38 19.17 -6.14 2.45
CA THR A 38 20.58 -6.22 2.08
C THR A 38 21.48 -6.18 3.30
N GLU A 39 22.60 -6.90 3.25
CA GLU A 39 23.64 -6.91 4.29
C GLU A 39 24.84 -6.03 3.92
N ASN A 40 24.82 -5.39 2.75
CA ASN A 40 25.96 -4.66 2.18
C ASN A 40 26.49 -3.52 3.08
N ALA A 41 25.69 -3.03 4.02
CA ALA A 41 26.07 -1.97 4.96
C ALA A 41 26.21 -2.45 6.42
N SER A 42 25.87 -3.71 6.73
CA SER A 42 25.85 -4.22 8.11
C SER A 42 26.11 -5.73 8.12
N LYS A 43 27.23 -6.15 8.73
CA LYS A 43 27.58 -7.56 8.88
C LYS A 43 26.56 -8.25 9.78
N ASN A 44 25.91 -9.29 9.28
CA ASN A 44 24.92 -10.13 9.99
C ASN A 44 23.65 -9.41 10.47
N HIS A 45 23.34 -8.22 9.92
CA HIS A 45 22.08 -7.56 10.20
C HIS A 45 21.50 -6.97 8.91
N PRO A 46 20.70 -7.75 8.16
CA PRO A 46 20.04 -7.25 6.97
C PRO A 46 19.19 -6.03 7.29
N TRP A 47 19.09 -5.09 6.35
CA TRP A 47 18.31 -3.87 6.51
C TRP A 47 17.54 -3.54 5.23
N CYS A 48 16.58 -2.63 5.34
CA CYS A 48 15.81 -2.10 4.23
C CYS A 48 15.61 -0.60 4.38
N ALA A 49 15.44 0.11 3.26
CA ALA A 49 14.97 1.48 3.31
C ALA A 49 13.48 1.54 3.66
N THR A 50 13.10 2.60 4.38
CA THR A 50 11.69 2.90 4.69
C THR A 50 11.10 3.92 3.71
N THR A 51 11.82 4.23 2.63
CA THR A 51 11.37 5.05 1.51
C THR A 51 11.89 4.47 0.17
N ALA A 52 11.47 5.01 -0.97
CA ALA A 52 11.94 4.57 -2.28
C ALA A 52 13.43 4.85 -2.56
N ASN A 53 14.01 5.90 -1.96
CA ASN A 53 15.40 6.28 -2.18
C ASN A 53 16.10 6.53 -0.85
N TYR A 54 16.94 5.57 -0.45
CA TYR A 54 17.76 5.71 0.75
C TYR A 54 18.79 6.83 0.60
N ASP A 55 19.39 6.97 -0.58
CA ASP A 55 20.50 7.92 -0.77
C ASP A 55 20.07 9.37 -0.49
N HIS A 56 18.79 9.68 -0.71
CA HIS A 56 18.20 10.99 -0.41
C HIS A 56 17.60 11.06 1.00
N SER A 57 16.83 10.05 1.41
CA SER A 57 16.07 10.11 2.65
C SER A 57 16.87 9.75 3.90
N LYS A 58 17.89 8.88 3.75
CA LYS A 58 18.61 8.23 4.85
C LYS A 58 17.69 7.56 5.89
N GLN A 59 16.47 7.20 5.48
CA GLN A 59 15.52 6.50 6.35
C GLN A 59 15.56 5.00 6.07
N TRP A 60 15.77 4.23 7.12
CA TRP A 60 15.99 2.79 7.05
C TRP A 60 15.61 2.13 8.36
N LYS A 61 15.49 0.80 8.31
CA LYS A 61 15.39 -0.02 9.51
C LYS A 61 16.07 -1.37 9.33
N TYR A 62 16.41 -1.98 10.45
CA TYR A 62 16.84 -3.36 10.48
C TYR A 62 15.70 -4.30 10.09
N TYR A 63 16.06 -5.32 9.33
CA TYR A 63 15.17 -6.37 8.92
C TYR A 63 14.92 -7.33 10.07
N VAL A 64 13.65 -7.59 10.33
CA VAL A 64 13.25 -8.58 11.32
C VAL A 64 12.84 -9.87 10.63
N SER A 65 13.57 -10.95 10.86
CA SER A 65 13.35 -12.23 10.17
C SER A 65 12.39 -13.19 10.88
N LYS A 66 12.07 -12.93 12.15
CA LYS A 66 11.19 -13.76 12.99
C LYS A 66 10.23 -12.88 13.78
N GLU A 67 9.06 -13.43 14.11
CA GLU A 67 8.08 -12.77 14.95
C GLU A 67 8.67 -12.36 16.30
N TYR A 68 8.17 -11.25 16.85
CA TYR A 68 8.75 -10.66 18.06
C TYR A 68 7.69 -9.96 18.91
N GLY A 69 8.02 -9.73 20.18
CA GLY A 69 7.15 -9.01 21.12
C GLY A 69 5.76 -9.66 21.26
N GLY A 70 4.74 -8.81 21.36
CA GLY A 70 3.37 -9.23 21.69
C GLY A 70 3.28 -9.90 23.06
N ASN A 71 2.12 -10.47 23.37
CA ASN A 71 1.93 -11.22 24.61
C ASN A 71 2.30 -12.71 24.47
N SER A 72 2.61 -13.17 23.25
CA SER A 72 3.08 -14.53 22.99
C SER A 72 4.60 -14.64 22.90
N GLY A 73 5.33 -13.55 23.16
CA GLY A 73 6.80 -13.55 23.20
C GLY A 73 7.47 -13.83 21.85
N GLY A 74 6.89 -13.39 20.74
CA GLY A 74 7.43 -13.64 19.39
C GLY A 74 7.15 -15.05 18.87
N LYS A 75 6.13 -15.72 19.38
CA LYS A 75 5.67 -16.99 18.82
C LYS A 75 5.21 -16.80 17.38
N GLN A 76 5.45 -17.82 16.55
CA GLN A 76 5.10 -17.80 15.13
C GLN A 76 3.59 -17.59 14.90
N CYS A 77 3.25 -16.89 13.82
CA CYS A 77 1.87 -16.69 13.41
C CYS A 77 1.16 -18.01 13.09
N ALA A 78 -0.10 -18.13 13.54
CA ALA A 78 -0.98 -19.23 13.17
C ALA A 78 -1.92 -18.79 12.04
N PHE A 79 -1.61 -19.16 10.80
CA PHE A 79 -2.48 -18.84 9.66
C PHE A 79 -3.34 -20.04 9.24
N PRO A 80 -4.63 -19.83 8.91
CA PRO A 80 -5.38 -18.59 9.13
C PRO A 80 -5.76 -18.40 10.61
N PHE A 81 -5.97 -17.15 11.03
CA PHE A 81 -6.52 -16.83 12.35
C PHE A 81 -7.78 -15.97 12.28
N THR A 82 -8.61 -16.07 13.31
CA THR A 82 -9.83 -15.26 13.44
C THR A 82 -9.61 -14.04 14.36
N TYR A 83 -9.93 -12.85 13.87
CA TYR A 83 -9.96 -11.60 14.64
C TYR A 83 -11.20 -10.77 14.26
N LYS A 84 -11.95 -10.29 15.25
CA LYS A 84 -13.22 -9.55 15.05
C LYS A 84 -14.16 -10.27 14.07
N LYS A 85 -14.26 -11.60 14.17
CA LYS A 85 -15.05 -12.48 13.28
C LYS A 85 -14.61 -12.48 11.81
N ARG A 86 -13.42 -11.98 11.50
CA ARG A 86 -12.80 -12.04 10.16
C ARG A 86 -11.61 -12.99 10.17
N THR A 87 -11.39 -13.68 9.06
CA THR A 87 -10.32 -14.68 8.92
C THR A 87 -9.14 -14.08 8.17
N TYR A 88 -7.99 -13.98 8.81
CA TYR A 88 -6.76 -13.42 8.25
C TYR A 88 -5.81 -14.53 7.81
N TYR A 89 -5.26 -14.38 6.61
CA TYR A 89 -4.26 -15.28 6.01
C TYR A 89 -2.87 -14.64 5.93
N SER A 90 -2.75 -13.43 6.47
CA SER A 90 -1.59 -12.55 6.42
C SER A 90 -1.61 -11.67 7.66
N CYS A 91 -0.49 -11.01 7.94
CA CYS A 91 -0.44 -10.07 9.03
C CYS A 91 -1.34 -8.87 8.77
N THR A 92 -1.95 -8.35 9.84
CA THR A 92 -2.85 -7.19 9.78
C THR A 92 -2.29 -6.04 10.60
N ASN A 93 -2.61 -4.81 10.22
CA ASN A 93 -2.38 -3.61 11.02
C ASN A 93 -3.69 -3.09 11.65
N GLU A 94 -4.78 -3.85 11.54
CA GLU A 94 -6.06 -3.49 12.16
C GLU A 94 -5.90 -3.39 13.68
N ASP A 95 -6.33 -2.25 14.23
CA ASP A 95 -6.25 -1.91 15.66
C ASP A 95 -4.81 -1.96 16.22
N ALA A 96 -3.81 -1.93 15.35
CA ALA A 96 -2.41 -1.86 15.74
C ALA A 96 -1.96 -0.41 15.90
N GLU A 97 -0.90 -0.22 16.69
CA GLU A 97 -0.12 1.02 16.63
C GLU A 97 0.40 1.23 15.19
N ILE A 98 0.46 2.51 14.77
CA ILE A 98 0.82 2.91 13.41
C ILE A 98 2.12 2.21 12.96
N GLY A 99 2.07 1.57 11.79
CA GLY A 99 3.25 0.97 11.15
C GLY A 99 3.63 -0.42 11.64
N ARG A 100 2.89 -1.03 12.57
CA ARG A 100 3.14 -2.40 13.01
C ARG A 100 2.09 -3.37 12.49
N PHE A 101 2.57 -4.46 11.90
CA PHE A 101 1.74 -5.59 11.52
C PHE A 101 1.83 -6.66 12.60
N TRP A 102 0.71 -7.26 12.94
CA TRP A 102 0.60 -8.32 13.92
C TRP A 102 -0.20 -9.49 13.37
N CYS A 103 -0.08 -10.63 14.05
CA CYS A 103 -0.83 -11.83 13.78
C CYS A 103 -1.21 -12.52 15.08
N ALA A 104 -2.26 -13.34 15.05
CA ALA A 104 -2.51 -14.27 16.15
C ALA A 104 -1.51 -15.43 16.10
N THR A 105 -1.15 -15.95 17.28
CA THR A 105 -0.28 -17.13 17.43
C THR A 105 -1.10 -18.40 17.74
N THR A 106 -2.41 -18.30 17.53
CA THR A 106 -3.42 -19.35 17.62
C THR A 106 -4.46 -19.18 16.50
N GLY A 107 -5.33 -20.17 16.29
CA GLY A 107 -6.35 -20.11 15.23
C GLY A 107 -7.45 -19.05 15.46
N SER A 108 -7.56 -18.48 16.67
CA SER A 108 -8.58 -17.49 16.98
C SER A 108 -8.11 -16.51 18.06
N TYR A 109 -7.63 -15.33 17.63
CA TYR A 109 -7.36 -14.23 18.55
C TYR A 109 -8.59 -13.87 19.39
N ASP A 110 -9.78 -13.94 18.81
CA ASP A 110 -11.02 -13.61 19.51
C ASP A 110 -11.22 -14.43 20.80
N LYS A 111 -10.71 -15.67 20.83
CA LYS A 111 -10.80 -16.60 21.97
C LYS A 111 -9.56 -16.52 22.85
N ASP A 112 -8.39 -16.62 22.23
CA ASP A 112 -7.13 -16.89 22.95
C ASP A 112 -6.37 -15.61 23.31
N LYS A 113 -6.66 -14.51 22.62
CA LYS A 113 -5.99 -13.20 22.77
C LYS A 113 -4.47 -13.25 22.62
N GLN A 114 -3.92 -14.30 22.00
CA GLN A 114 -2.48 -14.50 21.84
C GLN A 114 -2.00 -13.96 20.49
N TRP A 115 -1.00 -13.08 20.51
CA TRP A 115 -0.46 -12.43 19.32
C TRP A 115 1.04 -12.13 19.39
N SER A 116 1.63 -11.84 18.24
CA SER A 116 3.01 -11.36 18.08
C SER A 116 3.10 -10.36 16.93
N TYR A 117 4.14 -9.53 16.94
CA TYR A 117 4.46 -8.68 15.80
C TYR A 117 5.08 -9.52 14.69
N CYS A 118 4.68 -9.20 13.47
CA CYS A 118 5.14 -9.94 12.31
C CYS A 118 6.57 -9.56 11.92
N ALA A 119 7.33 -10.58 11.53
CA ALA A 119 8.59 -10.40 10.82
C ALA A 119 8.36 -9.69 9.48
N ASP A 120 9.37 -9.01 8.97
CA ASP A 120 9.38 -8.41 7.62
C ASP A 120 9.35 -9.48 6.50
N THR A 121 9.74 -10.73 6.82
CA THR A 121 9.53 -11.91 5.95
C THR A 121 8.07 -12.31 5.81
N SER A 122 7.21 -11.91 6.76
CA SER A 122 5.83 -12.37 6.82
C SER A 122 5.05 -11.81 5.64
N LYS A 123 4.11 -12.58 5.09
CA LYS A 123 3.22 -12.08 4.05
C LYS A 123 2.41 -10.91 4.61
N ILE A 124 2.78 -9.69 4.26
CA ILE A 124 2.03 -8.47 4.54
C ILE A 124 1.22 -8.18 3.28
N THR A 125 -0.10 -8.39 3.32
CA THR A 125 -0.97 -7.80 2.31
C THR A 125 -1.35 -6.42 2.80
N PHE A 126 -0.91 -5.38 2.08
CA PHE A 126 -1.40 -4.02 2.29
C PHE A 126 -2.89 -4.01 1.87
N GLY A 127 -3.77 -4.04 2.87
CA GLY A 127 -5.16 -4.43 2.72
C GLY A 127 -5.32 -5.91 3.10
N GLY A 128 -6.15 -6.16 4.11
CA GLY A 128 -6.44 -7.48 4.66
C GLY A 128 -6.94 -8.49 3.62
N PRO A 129 -7.39 -9.68 4.07
CA PRO A 129 -7.70 -10.80 3.18
C PRO A 129 -8.61 -10.37 2.01
N ARG A 130 -8.10 -10.49 0.78
CA ARG A 130 -9.00 -10.69 -0.37
C ARG A 130 -9.82 -11.93 0.00
N PRO A 131 -11.16 -11.85 0.02
CA PRO A 131 -11.99 -13.02 0.28
C PRO A 131 -11.55 -14.15 -0.65
N SER A 132 -11.57 -15.36 -0.10
CA SER A 132 -11.43 -16.62 -0.82
C SER A 132 -12.07 -16.50 -2.19
N VAL A 133 -11.25 -16.79 -3.22
CA VAL A 133 -11.63 -17.05 -4.62
C VAL A 133 -13.14 -16.89 -4.82
N PHE A 134 -13.59 -15.67 -5.14
CA PHE A 134 -14.95 -15.49 -5.63
C PHE A 134 -14.97 -16.21 -6.98
N ASP A 135 -15.64 -17.36 -6.98
CA ASP A 135 -15.84 -18.19 -8.16
C ASP A 135 -16.34 -17.29 -9.30
N ARG A 136 -15.55 -17.25 -10.38
CA ARG A 136 -15.81 -16.41 -11.55
C ARG A 136 -16.94 -16.98 -12.43
N THR A 137 -17.70 -17.95 -11.93
CA THR A 137 -18.81 -18.60 -12.65
C THR A 137 -20.19 -18.02 -12.33
N LYS A 138 -20.33 -17.05 -11.42
CA LYS A 138 -21.60 -16.31 -11.27
C LYS A 138 -21.53 -14.97 -11.99
N SER A 139 -21.77 -14.98 -13.29
CA SER A 139 -22.15 -13.81 -14.07
C SER A 139 -23.41 -13.19 -13.45
N ARG A 140 -23.24 -12.15 -12.62
CA ARG A 140 -24.36 -11.33 -12.18
C ARG A 140 -24.71 -10.39 -13.32
N SER A 141 -25.86 -10.67 -13.91
CA SER A 141 -26.61 -9.90 -14.90
C SER A 141 -26.32 -8.39 -14.87
N SER A 142 -25.97 -7.88 -16.04
CA SER A 142 -26.05 -6.48 -16.45
C SER A 142 -27.43 -5.88 -16.12
N SER A 143 -27.56 -5.12 -15.04
CA SER A 143 -28.73 -4.23 -14.82
C SER A 143 -28.60 -3.13 -13.75
N GLU A 144 -27.51 -3.00 -12.98
CA GLU A 144 -27.38 -1.95 -11.94
C GLU A 144 -26.58 -0.71 -12.39
N LEU A 145 -26.93 -0.15 -13.54
CA LEU A 145 -26.45 1.17 -14.00
C LEU A 145 -27.60 2.16 -14.30
N LYS A 146 -28.81 1.90 -13.81
CA LYS A 146 -30.00 2.76 -14.02
C LYS A 146 -30.55 3.37 -12.71
N CYS A 147 -29.70 3.95 -11.88
CA CYS A 147 -30.16 4.76 -10.73
C CYS A 147 -29.57 6.18 -10.66
N LEU A 148 -28.66 6.55 -11.54
CA LEU A 148 -28.04 7.89 -11.53
C LEU A 148 -28.66 8.89 -12.53
N GLU A 149 -29.67 8.47 -13.30
CA GLU A 149 -30.47 9.36 -14.16
C GLU A 149 -31.87 9.67 -13.57
N CYS A 150 -32.28 9.09 -12.44
CA CYS A 150 -33.60 9.37 -11.83
C CYS A 150 -33.61 10.47 -10.76
N LEU A 151 -32.47 11.05 -10.38
CA LEU A 151 -32.39 12.04 -9.29
C LEU A 151 -32.29 13.51 -9.76
N LEU A 152 -32.26 13.77 -11.07
CA LEU A 152 -32.09 15.12 -11.63
C LEU A 152 -33.30 15.66 -12.42
N ASP A 153 -34.50 15.11 -12.22
CA ASP A 153 -35.71 15.55 -12.96
C ASP A 153 -36.85 16.10 -12.08
N LYS A 154 -36.59 16.46 -10.82
CA LYS A 154 -37.62 17.09 -9.94
C LYS A 154 -37.30 18.51 -9.46
N ILE A 155 -36.20 19.14 -9.87
CA ILE A 155 -35.85 20.50 -9.40
C ILE A 155 -35.34 21.38 -10.53
N LYS A 156 -36.28 21.86 -11.35
CA LYS A 156 -36.27 23.11 -12.15
C LYS A 156 -37.63 23.09 -12.83
N VAL A 157 -38.66 23.75 -12.31
CA VAL A 157 -38.96 25.17 -12.49
C VAL A 157 -40.15 25.40 -11.52
N HIS A 158 -40.06 26.25 -10.51
CA HIS A 158 -40.46 27.66 -10.59
C HIS A 158 -40.06 28.32 -9.26
N LEU A 159 -39.18 29.32 -9.30
CA LEU A 159 -39.22 30.58 -8.52
C LEU A 159 -37.84 31.26 -8.50
N ASN A 160 -37.70 32.16 -9.46
CA ASN A 160 -37.20 33.53 -9.32
C ASN A 160 -35.74 33.78 -8.88
N ILE A 161 -34.94 34.05 -9.91
CA ILE A 161 -33.82 35.00 -10.00
C ILE A 161 -33.79 36.05 -8.87
N LYS A 162 -32.70 36.06 -8.07
CA LYS A 162 -31.87 37.22 -7.67
C LYS A 162 -31.03 36.90 -6.42
N THR A 163 -29.89 36.23 -6.59
CA THR A 163 -28.72 36.51 -5.75
C THR A 163 -27.44 36.07 -6.44
N THR A 164 -26.78 37.06 -7.03
CA THR A 164 -25.37 37.05 -7.36
C THR A 164 -24.57 36.55 -6.16
N PHE A 165 -24.08 35.31 -6.20
CA PHE A 165 -23.03 34.84 -5.28
C PHE A 165 -21.96 34.10 -6.08
N PHE A 166 -21.08 34.93 -6.61
CA PHE A 166 -19.64 34.71 -6.76
C PHE A 166 -19.10 33.48 -5.99
N PHE A 167 -18.90 32.37 -6.70
CA PHE A 167 -17.94 31.33 -6.31
C PHE A 167 -17.11 30.95 -7.54
N ILE A 168 -16.35 31.93 -8.03
CA ILE A 168 -15.05 31.65 -8.64
C ILE A 168 -14.09 31.57 -7.46
N PHE A 169 -13.89 30.39 -6.88
CA PHE A 169 -12.66 30.04 -6.16
C PHE A 169 -12.44 28.53 -6.21
N ILE A 170 -11.63 28.14 -7.20
CA ILE A 170 -10.60 27.10 -7.12
C ILE A 170 -11.11 25.70 -6.75
N PHE A 171 -11.51 24.95 -7.77
CA PHE A 171 -11.14 23.54 -7.83
C PHE A 171 -9.61 23.46 -8.01
N PRO A 172 -8.85 22.83 -7.10
CA PRO A 172 -7.75 21.98 -7.51
C PRO A 172 -8.32 20.55 -7.52
N ILE A 173 -8.88 20.12 -8.65
CA ILE A 173 -8.89 18.69 -8.95
C ILE A 173 -7.42 18.35 -9.22
N SER A 174 -6.78 17.66 -8.30
CA SER A 174 -5.59 16.87 -8.60
C SER A 174 -5.83 15.50 -7.96
N THR A 175 -5.78 14.38 -8.67
CA THR A 175 -5.04 14.09 -9.89
C THR A 175 -5.84 13.10 -10.74
N GLU A 176 -6.20 13.50 -11.96
CA GLU A 176 -6.46 12.50 -12.99
C GLU A 176 -5.14 11.75 -13.19
N TYR A 177 -5.14 10.42 -13.05
CA TYR A 177 -3.96 9.60 -13.30
C TYR A 177 -3.62 9.70 -14.78
N GLU A 178 -2.76 10.68 -15.09
CA GLU A 178 -2.35 11.07 -16.41
C GLU A 178 -1.85 9.86 -17.24
N GLY A 179 -2.04 9.94 -18.55
CA GLY A 179 -1.77 8.88 -19.52
C GLY A 179 -2.91 8.76 -20.53
N ASN A 180 -2.73 7.96 -21.58
CA ASN A 180 -3.73 7.86 -22.66
C ASN A 180 -4.94 6.98 -22.31
N SER A 181 -4.97 6.43 -21.09
CA SER A 181 -5.99 5.49 -20.63
C SER A 181 -6.96 6.07 -19.61
N LYS A 182 -7.02 7.40 -19.45
CA LYS A 182 -7.96 8.11 -18.57
C LYS A 182 -7.94 7.56 -17.12
N GLY A 183 -6.74 7.28 -16.60
CA GLY A 183 -6.55 6.78 -15.24
C GLY A 183 -6.96 5.33 -14.97
N LYS A 184 -7.04 4.48 -16.00
CA LYS A 184 -7.18 3.03 -15.78
C LYS A 184 -6.00 2.46 -14.98
N SER A 185 -6.28 1.47 -14.15
CA SER A 185 -5.27 0.81 -13.31
C SER A 185 -4.27 -0.01 -14.13
N CYS A 186 -3.04 -0.06 -13.63
CA CYS A 186 -1.97 -0.90 -14.17
C CYS A 186 -2.34 -2.38 -14.20
N VAL A 187 -1.84 -3.11 -15.20
CA VAL A 187 -1.93 -4.56 -15.31
C VAL A 187 -0.52 -5.13 -15.25
N PHE A 188 -0.25 -5.95 -14.23
CA PHE A 188 1.02 -6.67 -14.10
C PHE A 188 0.79 -8.19 -14.18
N PRO A 189 1.73 -8.94 -14.80
CA PRO A 189 2.81 -8.45 -15.64
C PRO A 189 2.30 -7.89 -17.00
N PHE A 190 3.01 -6.93 -17.58
CA PHE A 190 2.76 -6.45 -18.95
C PHE A 190 3.98 -6.55 -19.85
N ILE A 191 3.74 -6.68 -21.16
CA ILE A 191 4.79 -6.72 -22.18
C ILE A 191 4.99 -5.32 -22.77
N TYR A 192 6.23 -4.84 -22.79
CA TYR A 192 6.66 -3.61 -23.46
C TYR A 192 8.00 -3.82 -24.17
N ASN A 193 8.07 -3.48 -25.45
CA ASN A 193 9.22 -3.68 -26.33
C ASN A 193 9.79 -5.11 -26.23
N GLY A 194 8.88 -6.10 -26.23
CA GLY A 194 9.22 -7.53 -26.08
C GLY A 194 9.71 -7.96 -24.70
N LYS A 195 9.81 -7.06 -23.72
CA LYS A 195 10.21 -7.37 -22.34
C LYS A 195 9.00 -7.39 -21.41
N THR A 196 9.05 -8.24 -20.38
CA THR A 196 7.97 -8.35 -19.40
C THR A 196 8.30 -7.52 -18.16
N PHE A 197 7.36 -6.68 -17.73
CA PHE A 197 7.46 -5.81 -16.57
C PHE A 197 6.44 -6.24 -15.51
N THR A 198 6.92 -6.38 -14.27
CA THR A 198 6.10 -6.70 -13.08
C THR A 198 5.91 -5.51 -12.15
N SER A 199 6.40 -4.33 -12.53
CA SER A 199 6.29 -3.07 -11.80
C SER A 199 6.29 -1.90 -12.79
N CYS A 200 5.97 -0.71 -12.31
CA CYS A 200 6.11 0.50 -13.12
C CYS A 200 7.55 0.68 -13.63
N THR A 201 7.69 1.24 -14.83
CA THR A 201 8.97 1.49 -15.49
C THR A 201 9.04 2.95 -15.93
N ASN A 202 10.22 3.55 -15.91
CA ASN A 202 10.47 4.86 -16.51
C ASN A 202 11.11 4.73 -17.91
N GLN A 203 11.17 3.51 -18.45
CA GLN A 203 11.78 3.26 -19.75
C GLN A 203 11.05 4.04 -20.84
N ASN A 204 11.81 4.79 -21.64
CA ASN A 204 11.33 5.67 -22.71
C ASN A 204 10.32 6.74 -22.22
N SER A 205 10.43 7.14 -20.95
CA SER A 205 9.70 8.28 -20.40
C SER A 205 10.55 9.54 -20.53
N GLU A 206 10.05 10.57 -21.22
CA GLU A 206 10.79 11.81 -21.51
C GLU A 206 11.03 12.66 -20.24
N ASP A 207 10.09 12.62 -19.30
CA ASP A 207 10.12 13.37 -18.04
C ASP A 207 10.63 12.51 -16.86
N GLY A 208 11.06 11.28 -17.13
CA GLY A 208 11.53 10.33 -16.12
C GLY A 208 10.42 9.77 -15.21
N ARG A 209 9.14 10.09 -15.46
CA ARG A 209 8.03 9.55 -14.66
C ARG A 209 7.84 8.06 -14.93
N PHE A 210 7.43 7.34 -13.89
CA PHE A 210 7.13 5.93 -13.96
C PHE A 210 5.73 5.70 -14.53
N TRP A 211 5.64 4.76 -15.45
CA TRP A 211 4.40 4.39 -16.12
C TRP A 211 4.23 2.87 -16.13
N CYS A 212 3.01 2.42 -16.40
CA CYS A 212 2.64 1.02 -16.53
C CYS A 212 1.66 0.82 -17.70
N SER A 213 1.61 -0.38 -18.26
CA SER A 213 0.50 -0.71 -19.17
C SER A 213 -0.76 -1.02 -18.38
N VAL A 214 -1.90 -0.59 -18.91
CA VAL A 214 -3.23 -0.97 -18.38
C VAL A 214 -3.79 -2.23 -19.07
N THR A 215 -2.94 -2.92 -19.84
CA THR A 215 -3.26 -4.18 -20.51
C THR A 215 -2.09 -5.15 -20.39
N ARG A 216 -2.30 -6.43 -20.69
CA ARG A 216 -1.22 -7.44 -20.67
C ARG A 216 -0.11 -7.20 -21.71
N ASN A 217 -0.40 -6.45 -22.78
CA ASN A 217 0.53 -6.25 -23.87
C ASN A 217 0.42 -4.81 -24.39
N TYR A 218 1.37 -3.98 -23.96
CA TYR A 218 1.48 -2.60 -24.43
C TYR A 218 1.79 -2.54 -25.92
N ASP A 219 2.65 -3.42 -26.44
CA ASP A 219 3.07 -3.40 -27.84
C ASP A 219 1.87 -3.53 -28.80
N LYS A 220 0.81 -4.23 -28.38
CA LYS A 220 -0.46 -4.36 -29.11
C LYS A 220 -1.42 -3.20 -28.89
N HIS A 221 -1.69 -2.84 -27.63
CA HIS A 221 -2.79 -1.92 -27.31
C HIS A 221 -2.36 -0.48 -27.12
N ARG A 222 -1.08 -0.26 -26.81
CA ARG A 222 -0.46 1.05 -26.54
C ARG A 222 -1.17 1.85 -25.45
N GLN A 223 -1.81 1.17 -24.50
CA GLN A 223 -2.55 1.80 -23.40
C GLN A 223 -1.71 1.81 -22.13
N TRP A 224 -1.57 2.99 -21.54
CA TRP A 224 -0.76 3.22 -20.34
C TRP A 224 -1.31 4.34 -19.44
N SER A 225 -0.82 4.33 -18.21
CA SER A 225 -1.04 5.36 -17.20
C SER A 225 0.25 5.60 -16.42
N TYR A 226 0.43 6.84 -15.95
CA TYR A 226 1.47 7.16 -14.97
C TYR A 226 1.14 6.54 -13.63
N CYS A 227 2.16 6.08 -12.93
CA CYS A 227 2.04 5.58 -11.58
C CYS A 227 2.13 6.78 -10.63
N ALA A 228 1.12 6.99 -9.77
CA ALA A 228 1.12 8.07 -8.78
C ALA A 228 2.20 7.90 -7.71
N ASP A 229 2.72 6.69 -7.57
CA ASP A 229 3.94 6.36 -6.85
C ASP A 229 4.53 5.12 -7.54
N THR A 230 5.84 4.94 -7.44
CA THR A 230 6.68 3.89 -8.05
C THR A 230 6.31 2.43 -7.71
N ARG A 231 5.13 2.17 -7.13
CA ARG A 231 4.73 0.87 -6.60
C ARG A 231 3.24 0.60 -6.82
N LEU A 232 2.94 -0.24 -7.81
CA LEU A 232 1.94 -1.31 -7.72
C LEU A 232 2.43 -2.49 -8.56
#